data_AF-A0A935HH35-F1
#
_entry.id   AF-A0A935HH35-F1
#
_cell.length_a   1.000
_cell.length_b   1.000
_cell.length_c   1.000
_cell.angle_alpha   90.00
_cell.angle_beta   90.00
_cell.angle_gamma   90.00
#
_symmetry.space_group_name_H-M   'P 1'
#
loop_
_entity.id
_entity.type
_entity.pdbx_description
1 polymer ?
#
loop_
_entity_poly.entity_id
_entity_poly.type
_entity_poly.pdbx_seq_one_letter_code
_entity_poly.pdbx_strand_id
1 'polypeptide(L)'
;MRSMPFGKLAFALLLICSPLTAQSRLESADLDRDLTTRIDAEQSALAKQRLDYPAVFAAAYTRYSNIPVGMLEAVAHVQTRWVHLQPAALNDHAPESATAVGLMGLYRGEGFSDQVGEASSLLGVSRRQIEADPYWNVMAAAALLSARMEQFGPALSEAQLLQKYAGFGKPGRGDSIDDFARESFAFDVLLTLDRGVDDNGVQVKSRAIAWEDQFDVDALVRQRAPFVRLDLKRGTVEADGYGIDVLDETLHAPASAKFDQSKSTDYAPALWVTSPYYHSRGVATTAVAIHTMQGSYAGSISWFKSNPYSVSAHYLIRSSDGQITQMVRESSAAHHVGNENNYTLGIEHEGLCQQCVVVHHGHVQRLGSTDASLLQ
;
A
#
# COMPACT_ATOMS: atom_id res chain seq x y z
N MET A 1 -62.71 -33.30 61.71
CA MET A 1 -62.08 -31.99 61.97
C MET A 1 -61.23 -31.65 60.76
N ARG A 2 -61.60 -30.56 60.08
CA ARG A 2 -60.87 -29.61 59.19
C ARG A 2 -59.65 -30.10 58.40
N SER A 3 -59.36 -29.71 57.15
CA SER A 3 -60.04 -29.10 55.99
C SER A 3 -58.93 -28.86 54.93
N MET A 4 -59.26 -29.03 53.65
CA MET A 4 -58.51 -28.83 52.38
C MET A 4 -57.87 -27.41 52.15
N PRO A 5 -57.45 -26.93 50.92
CA PRO A 5 -56.88 -27.50 49.65
C PRO A 5 -55.77 -26.61 48.96
N PHE A 6 -55.36 -26.95 47.70
CA PHE A 6 -54.74 -26.12 46.62
C PHE A 6 -53.27 -25.66 46.79
N GLY A 7 -52.43 -25.45 45.77
CA GLY A 7 -52.62 -25.32 44.32
C GLY A 7 -51.28 -25.05 43.60
N LYS A 8 -51.34 -24.98 42.27
CA LYS A 8 -50.28 -24.69 41.29
C LYS A 8 -49.44 -23.45 41.65
N LEU A 9 -48.12 -23.48 41.43
CA LEU A 9 -47.33 -22.26 41.23
C LEU A 9 -46.39 -22.42 40.02
N ALA A 10 -46.69 -21.64 38.97
CA ALA A 10 -45.80 -21.33 37.88
C ALA A 10 -44.71 -20.38 38.39
N PHE A 11 -43.44 -20.61 38.06
CA PHE A 11 -42.40 -19.60 38.21
C PHE A 11 -42.25 -18.85 36.89
N ALA A 12 -42.64 -17.59 36.92
CA ALA A 12 -42.54 -16.65 35.83
C ALA A 12 -41.07 -16.33 35.53
N LEU A 13 -40.75 -16.30 34.24
CA LEU A 13 -39.53 -15.79 33.65
C LEU A 13 -39.45 -14.27 33.93
N LEU A 14 -38.50 -13.85 34.77
CA LEU A 14 -38.11 -12.44 34.88
C LEU A 14 -36.79 -12.27 34.13
N LEU A 15 -36.91 -11.99 32.83
CA LEU A 15 -35.85 -11.35 32.05
C LEU A 15 -35.60 -9.97 32.68
N ILE A 16 -34.57 -9.87 33.52
CA ILE A 16 -33.99 -8.58 33.89
C ILE A 16 -33.29 -8.08 32.62
N CYS A 17 -34.02 -7.35 31.81
CA CYS A 17 -33.47 -6.59 30.70
C CYS A 17 -32.69 -5.42 31.32
N SER A 18 -31.38 -5.56 31.49
CA SER A 18 -30.53 -4.45 31.93
C SER A 18 -30.65 -3.28 30.95
N PRO A 19 -30.70 -2.01 31.41
CA PRO A 19 -30.91 -0.84 30.56
C PRO A 19 -29.64 -0.43 29.76
N LEU A 20 -28.74 -1.38 29.47
CA LEU A 20 -27.45 -1.11 28.83
C LEU A 20 -27.51 -1.04 27.28
N THR A 21 -28.69 -0.83 26.69
CA THR A 21 -28.91 -1.10 25.25
C THR A 21 -29.42 0.08 24.43
N ALA A 22 -29.81 1.20 25.04
CA ALA A 22 -30.26 2.39 24.31
C ALA A 22 -29.15 3.44 24.19
N GLN A 23 -28.44 3.73 25.30
CA GLN A 23 -27.40 4.74 25.33
C GLN A 23 -26.16 4.34 24.52
N SER A 24 -25.73 3.09 24.62
CA SER A 24 -24.64 2.52 23.80
C SER A 24 -24.96 2.48 22.29
N ARG A 25 -26.23 2.29 21.92
CA ARG A 25 -26.68 2.36 20.52
C ARG A 25 -26.79 3.79 19.98
N LEU A 26 -27.14 4.74 20.83
CA LEU A 26 -27.16 6.16 20.46
C LEU A 26 -25.73 6.69 20.30
N GLU A 27 -24.82 6.32 21.21
CA GLU A 27 -23.40 6.66 21.13
C GLU A 27 -22.74 6.04 19.89
N SER A 28 -23.04 4.78 19.54
CA SER A 28 -22.52 4.17 18.30
C SER A 28 -23.08 4.84 17.04
N ALA A 29 -24.38 5.17 17.03
CA ALA A 29 -25.01 5.82 15.88
C ALA A 29 -24.51 7.27 15.68
N ASP A 30 -24.21 7.99 16.76
CA ASP A 30 -23.59 9.31 16.68
C ASP A 30 -22.13 9.23 16.24
N LEU A 31 -21.38 8.21 16.68
CA LEU A 31 -20.02 7.93 16.21
C LEU A 31 -19.99 7.62 14.71
N ASP A 32 -20.91 6.77 14.24
CA ASP A 32 -21.03 6.40 12.83
C ASP A 32 -21.41 7.61 11.96
N ARG A 33 -22.27 8.50 12.47
CA ARG A 33 -22.66 9.74 11.78
C ARG A 33 -21.54 10.77 11.73
N ASP A 34 -20.78 10.95 12.82
CA ASP A 34 -19.58 11.80 12.83
C ASP A 34 -18.55 11.25 11.84
N LEU A 35 -18.30 9.94 11.85
CA LEU A 35 -17.40 9.28 10.93
C LEU A 35 -17.84 9.47 9.47
N THR A 36 -19.12 9.26 9.16
CA THR A 36 -19.65 9.44 7.80
C THR A 36 -19.50 10.89 7.35
N THR A 37 -19.84 11.86 8.20
CA THR A 37 -19.70 13.29 7.90
C THR A 37 -18.24 13.66 7.62
N ARG A 38 -17.30 13.05 8.35
CA ARG A 38 -15.87 13.26 8.16
C ARG A 38 -15.37 12.65 6.86
N ILE A 39 -15.77 11.41 6.55
CA ILE A 39 -15.47 10.76 5.28
C ILE A 39 -15.99 11.64 4.14
N ASP A 40 -17.24 12.09 4.19
CA ASP A 40 -17.83 12.94 3.13
C ASP A 40 -17.07 14.26 2.94
N ALA A 41 -16.62 14.88 4.03
CA ALA A 41 -15.81 16.10 3.98
C ALA A 41 -14.42 15.85 3.36
N GLU A 42 -13.77 14.73 3.70
CA GLU A 42 -12.48 14.31 3.14
C GLU A 42 -12.61 13.98 1.65
N GLN A 43 -13.62 13.20 1.27
CA GLN A 43 -13.92 12.88 -0.14
C GLN A 43 -14.19 14.16 -0.93
N SER A 44 -14.94 15.12 -0.36
CA SER A 44 -15.19 16.42 -0.98
C SER A 44 -13.91 17.25 -1.16
N ALA A 45 -13.00 17.23 -0.17
CA ALA A 45 -11.72 17.93 -0.24
C ALA A 45 -10.80 17.32 -1.32
N LEU A 46 -10.73 15.98 -1.39
CA LEU A 46 -9.99 15.24 -2.41
C LEU A 46 -10.55 15.53 -3.81
N ALA A 47 -11.87 15.46 -3.99
CA ALA A 47 -12.52 15.78 -5.27
C ALA A 47 -12.18 17.19 -5.75
N LYS A 48 -12.15 18.17 -4.83
CA LYS A 48 -11.74 19.54 -5.17
C LYS A 48 -10.27 19.64 -5.57
N GLN A 49 -9.38 18.94 -4.87
CA GLN A 49 -7.95 18.92 -5.17
C GLN A 49 -7.66 18.28 -6.53
N ARG A 50 -8.43 17.25 -6.88
CA ARG A 50 -8.22 16.41 -8.07
C ARG A 50 -8.87 16.96 -9.33
N LEU A 51 -9.71 17.98 -9.23
CA LEU A 51 -10.47 18.56 -10.34
C LEU A 51 -9.58 18.94 -11.55
N ASP A 52 -8.38 19.44 -11.29
CA ASP A 52 -7.46 19.92 -12.34
C ASP A 52 -6.50 18.83 -12.86
N TYR A 53 -6.43 17.67 -12.21
CA TYR A 53 -5.45 16.64 -12.53
C TYR A 53 -5.59 16.05 -13.94
N PRO A 54 -6.79 15.81 -14.48
CA PRO A 54 -6.93 15.35 -15.87
C PRO A 54 -6.26 16.28 -16.89
N ALA A 55 -6.36 17.60 -16.69
CA ALA A 55 -5.71 18.58 -17.56
C ALA A 55 -4.17 18.55 -17.41
N VAL A 56 -3.69 18.36 -16.18
CA VAL A 56 -2.26 18.21 -15.90
C VAL A 56 -1.68 16.96 -16.59
N PHE A 57 -2.34 15.81 -16.46
CA PHE A 57 -1.90 14.58 -17.13
C PHE A 57 -1.94 14.72 -18.66
N ALA A 58 -3.01 15.31 -19.21
CA ALA A 58 -3.11 15.57 -20.65
C ALA A 58 -1.97 16.46 -21.19
N ALA A 59 -1.55 17.47 -20.43
CA ALA A 59 -0.41 18.31 -20.80
C ALA A 59 0.90 17.53 -20.83
N ALA A 60 1.10 16.59 -19.90
CA ALA A 60 2.27 15.72 -19.88
C ALA A 60 2.30 14.77 -21.09
N TYR A 61 1.19 14.13 -21.44
CA TYR A 61 1.10 13.28 -22.64
C TYR A 61 1.30 14.08 -23.95
N THR A 62 0.90 15.35 -23.97
CA THR A 62 1.14 16.22 -25.12
C THR A 62 2.64 16.48 -25.32
N ARG A 63 3.41 16.61 -24.24
CA ARG A 63 4.87 16.83 -24.30
C ARG A 63 5.65 15.53 -24.49
N TYR A 64 5.21 14.44 -23.86
CA TYR A 64 5.86 13.14 -23.84
C TYR A 64 4.95 12.07 -24.44
N SER A 65 4.76 12.15 -25.76
CA SER A 65 3.82 11.32 -26.52
C SER A 65 4.24 9.85 -26.66
N ASN A 66 5.47 9.50 -26.25
CA ASN A 66 5.96 8.14 -26.16
C ASN A 66 5.42 7.39 -24.93
N ILE A 67 4.87 8.08 -23.93
CA ILE A 67 4.33 7.45 -22.72
C ILE A 67 2.90 6.94 -23.00
N PRO A 68 2.59 5.65 -22.71
CA PRO A 68 1.24 5.13 -22.85
C PRO A 68 0.23 5.90 -21.99
N VAL A 69 -0.93 6.22 -22.58
CA VAL A 69 -2.03 6.89 -21.87
C VAL A 69 -2.51 6.03 -20.70
N GLY A 70 -2.76 6.65 -19.56
CA GLY A 70 -3.14 6.01 -18.31
C GLY A 70 -1.95 5.66 -17.40
N MET A 71 -0.72 5.62 -17.92
CA MET A 71 0.47 5.26 -17.15
C MET A 71 0.76 6.25 -16.01
N LEU A 72 0.70 7.56 -16.29
CA LEU A 72 0.98 8.59 -15.29
C LEU A 72 -0.08 8.59 -14.18
N GLU A 73 -1.35 8.44 -14.56
CA GLU A 73 -2.46 8.32 -13.62
C GLU A 73 -2.29 7.08 -12.74
N ALA A 74 -1.93 5.93 -13.31
CA ALA A 74 -1.71 4.70 -12.56
C ALA A 74 -0.50 4.79 -11.61
N VAL A 75 0.62 5.38 -12.04
CA VAL A 75 1.78 5.62 -11.17
C VAL A 75 1.41 6.53 -10.00
N ALA A 76 0.70 7.63 -10.26
CA ALA A 76 0.24 8.55 -9.23
C ALA A 76 -0.74 7.88 -8.26
N HIS A 77 -1.63 7.01 -8.77
CA HIS A 77 -2.53 6.23 -7.94
C HIS A 77 -1.75 5.28 -7.01
N VAL A 78 -0.81 4.51 -7.56
CA VAL A 78 -0.01 3.55 -6.79
C VAL A 78 0.83 4.22 -5.72
N GLN A 79 1.49 5.33 -6.05
CA GLN A 79 2.43 5.98 -5.13
C GLN A 79 1.75 6.86 -4.10
N THR A 80 0.73 7.62 -4.51
CA THR A 80 0.17 8.67 -3.67
C THR A 80 -1.35 8.60 -3.55
N ARG A 81 -2.01 7.65 -4.21
CA ARG A 81 -3.48 7.62 -4.35
C ARG A 81 -4.01 8.97 -4.82
N TRP A 82 -3.30 9.62 -5.75
CA TRP A 82 -3.59 10.97 -6.24
C TRP A 82 -3.69 12.04 -5.15
N VAL A 83 -2.87 11.92 -4.12
CA VAL A 83 -2.72 12.92 -3.07
C VAL A 83 -1.41 13.66 -3.33
N HIS A 84 -1.47 14.98 -3.50
CA HIS A 84 -0.24 15.76 -3.64
C HIS A 84 0.46 15.89 -2.29
N LEU A 85 1.51 15.09 -2.09
CA LEU A 85 2.27 15.02 -0.84
C LEU A 85 3.12 16.28 -0.64
N GLN A 86 2.84 17.04 0.41
CA GLN A 86 3.71 18.14 0.82
C GLN A 86 4.92 17.57 1.57
N PRO A 87 6.13 18.12 1.37
CA PRO A 87 7.27 17.77 2.21
C PRO A 87 6.89 18.02 3.67
N ALA A 88 6.99 16.99 4.52
CA ALA A 88 6.76 17.18 5.95
C ALA A 88 7.70 18.27 6.47
N ALA A 89 7.19 19.18 7.31
CA ALA A 89 8.07 19.99 8.13
C ALA A 89 8.93 19.02 8.94
N LEU A 90 10.25 19.18 8.89
CA LEU A 90 11.20 18.45 9.71
C LEU A 90 10.92 18.76 11.18
N ASN A 91 9.94 18.10 11.78
CA ASN A 91 9.75 18.06 13.23
C ASN A 91 10.58 16.88 13.76
N ASP A 92 11.12 17.04 14.96
CA ASP A 92 12.22 16.26 15.58
C ASP A 92 11.97 14.75 15.84
N HIS A 93 11.15 14.08 15.04
CA HIS A 93 10.96 12.63 15.07
C HIS A 93 11.48 12.00 13.78
N ALA A 94 12.15 10.86 13.92
CA ALA A 94 12.62 10.07 12.78
C ALA A 94 11.43 9.77 11.86
N PRO A 95 11.47 10.16 10.56
CA PRO A 95 10.40 9.79 9.65
C PRO A 95 10.32 8.26 9.58
N GLU A 96 9.17 7.73 9.99
CA GLU A 96 8.85 6.29 9.92
C GLU A 96 8.77 5.80 8.47
N SER A 97 8.76 6.71 7.48
CA SER A 97 8.65 6.42 6.04
C SER A 97 9.49 7.35 5.15
N ALA A 98 9.67 6.92 3.90
CA ALA A 98 10.35 7.67 2.84
C ALA A 98 9.72 9.05 2.57
N THR A 99 10.54 10.08 2.34
CA THR A 99 10.08 11.44 1.97
C THR A 99 9.70 11.55 0.49
N ALA A 100 8.81 10.70 0.01
CA ALA A 100 8.17 10.87 -1.29
C ALA A 100 7.39 12.19 -1.32
N VAL A 101 7.46 12.92 -2.43
CA VAL A 101 6.86 14.25 -2.57
C VAL A 101 6.03 14.43 -3.85
N GLY A 102 5.07 15.33 -3.74
CA GLY A 102 4.15 15.72 -4.79
C GLY A 102 3.17 14.62 -5.18
N LEU A 103 2.52 14.80 -6.34
CA LEU A 103 1.43 13.94 -6.82
C LEU A 103 1.92 12.57 -7.33
N MET A 104 3.16 12.51 -7.82
CA MET A 104 3.77 11.33 -8.42
C MET A 104 4.62 10.53 -7.42
N GLY A 105 4.73 11.00 -6.17
CA GLY A 105 5.52 10.36 -5.12
C GLY A 105 7.01 10.28 -5.47
N LEU A 106 7.59 11.37 -5.97
CA LEU A 106 8.99 11.42 -6.38
C LEU A 106 9.90 11.47 -5.15
N TYR A 107 11.04 10.78 -5.20
CA TYR A 107 12.01 10.77 -4.09
C TYR A 107 13.08 11.85 -4.21
N ARG A 108 13.59 12.30 -3.05
CA ARG A 108 14.58 13.38 -2.90
C ARG A 108 15.98 12.87 -2.53
N GLY A 109 16.18 11.56 -2.45
CA GLY A 109 17.39 10.92 -1.90
C GLY A 109 17.10 10.17 -0.58
N GLU A 110 18.01 10.26 0.39
CA GLU A 110 17.80 9.78 1.78
C GLU A 110 17.61 8.26 1.95
N GLY A 111 18.29 7.46 1.13
CA GLY A 111 18.11 6.00 1.07
C GLY A 111 17.46 5.56 -0.24
N PHE A 112 16.84 6.49 -0.97
CA PHE A 112 16.31 6.33 -2.31
C PHE A 112 17.14 7.07 -3.36
N SER A 113 16.76 6.93 -4.63
CA SER A 113 17.28 7.75 -5.71
C SER A 113 16.75 9.19 -5.62
N ASP A 114 17.53 10.14 -6.14
CA ASP A 114 17.16 11.56 -6.18
C ASP A 114 16.39 11.89 -7.46
N GLN A 115 15.17 11.36 -7.58
CA GLN A 115 14.29 11.57 -8.74
C GLN A 115 13.96 13.05 -8.95
N VAL A 116 13.75 13.80 -7.86
CA VAL A 116 13.48 15.25 -7.93
C VAL A 116 14.68 16.01 -8.51
N GLY A 117 15.91 15.66 -8.09
CA GLY A 117 17.14 16.25 -8.63
C GLY A 117 17.37 15.92 -10.10
N GLU A 118 17.15 14.67 -10.49
CA GLU A 118 17.27 14.24 -11.88
C GLU A 118 16.23 14.94 -12.76
N ALA A 119 14.96 14.94 -12.37
CA ALA A 119 13.89 15.59 -13.13
C ALA A 119 14.07 17.11 -13.22
N SER A 120 14.58 17.75 -12.16
CA SER A 120 14.96 19.17 -12.16
C SER A 120 15.97 19.47 -13.26
N SER A 121 16.96 18.59 -13.44
CA SER A 121 17.97 18.71 -14.49
C SER A 121 17.38 18.48 -15.89
N LEU A 122 16.49 17.50 -16.05
CA LEU A 122 15.83 17.20 -17.34
C LEU A 122 14.88 18.31 -17.79
N LEU A 123 14.17 18.95 -16.87
CA LEU A 123 13.16 19.96 -17.18
C LEU A 123 13.71 21.40 -17.19
N GLY A 124 14.85 21.65 -16.54
CA GLY A 124 15.39 23.00 -16.35
C GLY A 124 14.57 23.85 -15.38
N VAL A 125 13.88 23.21 -14.42
CA VAL A 125 13.08 23.90 -13.38
C VAL A 125 13.64 23.58 -11.99
N SER A 126 13.34 24.41 -11.00
CA SER A 126 13.86 24.19 -9.64
C SER A 126 13.20 22.99 -8.95
N ARG A 127 13.94 22.33 -8.05
CA ARG A 127 13.39 21.27 -7.18
C ARG A 127 12.12 21.73 -6.46
N ARG A 128 12.13 22.93 -5.89
CA ARG A 128 10.98 23.50 -5.18
C ARG A 128 9.72 23.59 -6.05
N GLN A 129 9.86 23.90 -7.34
CA GLN A 129 8.72 23.91 -8.26
C GLN A 129 8.16 22.50 -8.47
N ILE A 130 9.03 21.50 -8.66
CA ILE A 130 8.61 20.09 -8.80
C ILE A 130 7.93 19.57 -7.53
N GLU A 131 8.41 19.99 -6.35
CA GLU A 131 7.88 19.54 -5.07
C GLU A 131 6.51 20.17 -4.74
N ALA A 132 6.32 21.45 -5.09
CA ALA A 132 5.16 22.24 -4.64
C ALA A 132 3.98 22.28 -5.64
N ASP A 133 4.24 22.04 -6.93
CA ASP A 133 3.25 22.20 -7.99
C ASP A 133 2.90 20.85 -8.64
N PRO A 134 1.64 20.38 -8.57
CA PRO A 134 1.21 19.15 -9.24
C PRO A 134 1.57 19.12 -10.73
N TYR A 135 1.51 20.26 -11.43
CA TYR A 135 1.86 20.32 -12.85
C TYR A 135 3.31 19.94 -13.07
N TRP A 136 4.24 20.59 -12.37
CA TRP A 136 5.67 20.30 -12.49
C TRP A 136 6.03 18.92 -11.96
N ASN A 137 5.31 18.42 -10.97
CA ASN A 137 5.51 17.09 -10.43
C ASN A 137 5.14 15.98 -11.44
N VAL A 138 4.00 16.12 -12.14
CA VAL A 138 3.60 15.20 -13.21
C VAL A 138 4.55 15.29 -14.40
N MET A 139 4.94 16.51 -14.79
CA MET A 139 5.91 16.73 -15.88
C MET A 139 7.27 16.12 -15.54
N ALA A 140 7.68 16.14 -14.27
CA ALA A 140 8.91 15.52 -13.78
C ALA A 140 8.87 13.99 -13.90
N ALA A 141 7.79 13.35 -13.46
CA ALA A 141 7.61 11.91 -13.63
C ALA A 141 7.59 11.50 -15.12
N ALA A 142 6.89 12.27 -15.96
CA ALA A 142 6.87 12.04 -17.40
C ALA A 142 8.26 12.18 -18.03
N ALA A 143 9.02 13.21 -17.65
CA ALA A 143 10.40 13.38 -18.12
C ALA A 143 11.29 12.20 -17.75
N LEU A 144 11.19 11.70 -16.52
CA LEU A 144 11.94 10.53 -16.05
C LEU A 144 11.57 9.28 -16.84
N LEU A 145 10.27 8.99 -17.02
CA LEU A 145 9.81 7.85 -17.82
C LEU A 145 10.31 7.94 -19.26
N SER A 146 10.14 9.10 -19.92
CA SER A 146 10.63 9.31 -21.29
C SER A 146 12.14 9.08 -21.39
N ALA A 147 12.92 9.62 -20.44
CA ALA A 147 14.36 9.45 -20.40
C ALA A 147 14.77 7.97 -20.27
N ARG A 148 14.04 7.16 -19.48
CA ARG A 148 14.29 5.71 -19.40
C ARG A 148 13.95 4.99 -20.71
N MET A 149 12.86 5.36 -21.38
CA MET A 149 12.51 4.79 -22.69
C MET A 149 13.58 5.11 -23.75
N GLU A 150 14.11 6.34 -23.73
CA GLU A 150 15.20 6.75 -24.63
C GLU A 150 16.52 6.02 -24.31
N GLN A 151 16.83 5.86 -23.02
CA GLN A 151 18.07 5.22 -22.58
C GLN A 151 18.14 3.72 -22.89
N PHE A 152 17.03 3.00 -22.70
CA PHE A 152 17.01 1.53 -22.79
C PHE A 152 16.33 1.00 -24.05
N GLY A 153 15.71 1.88 -24.84
CA GLY A 153 15.13 1.56 -26.14
C GLY A 153 13.71 0.96 -26.08
N PRO A 154 13.07 0.77 -27.25
CA PRO A 154 11.67 0.37 -27.38
C PRO A 154 11.40 -1.10 -27.04
N ALA A 155 12.45 -1.89 -26.73
CA ALA A 155 12.33 -3.32 -26.44
C ALA A 155 11.94 -3.62 -24.99
N LEU A 156 11.90 -2.63 -24.11
CA LEU A 156 11.46 -2.83 -22.73
C LEU A 156 9.95 -3.10 -22.67
N SER A 157 9.56 -4.11 -21.90
CA SER A 157 8.17 -4.22 -21.45
C SER A 157 7.82 -3.04 -20.52
N GLU A 158 6.53 -2.74 -20.37
CA GLU A 158 6.09 -1.66 -19.47
C GLU A 158 6.50 -1.97 -18.02
N ALA A 159 6.46 -3.24 -17.61
CA ALA A 159 6.98 -3.67 -16.31
C ALA A 159 8.47 -3.35 -16.13
N GLN A 160 9.31 -3.66 -17.12
CA GLN A 160 10.74 -3.36 -17.05
C GLN A 160 11.01 -1.85 -17.05
N LEU A 161 10.23 -1.07 -17.79
CA LEU A 161 10.29 0.39 -17.74
C LEU A 161 9.97 0.91 -16.34
N LEU A 162 8.87 0.44 -15.73
CA LEU A 162 8.44 0.83 -14.40
C LEU A 162 9.46 0.43 -13.33
N GLN A 163 10.04 -0.76 -13.42
CA GLN A 163 11.13 -1.20 -12.54
C GLN A 163 12.37 -0.29 -12.66
N LYS A 164 12.68 0.25 -13.84
CA LYS A 164 13.80 1.20 -14.03
C LYS A 164 13.46 2.64 -13.64
N TYR A 165 12.18 2.98 -13.68
CA TYR A 165 11.66 4.25 -13.19
C TYR A 165 11.62 4.30 -11.66
N ALA A 166 11.32 3.16 -11.01
CA ALA A 166 11.18 3.04 -9.58
C ALA A 166 12.33 3.73 -8.85
N GLY A 167 11.99 4.69 -7.98
CA GLY A 167 12.99 5.51 -7.30
C GLY A 167 13.67 4.81 -6.13
N PHE A 168 13.37 3.54 -5.89
CA PHE A 168 13.90 2.69 -4.82
C PHE A 168 14.61 1.47 -5.37
N GLY A 169 15.48 0.90 -4.55
CA GLY A 169 16.29 -0.27 -4.88
C GLY A 169 17.32 0.01 -5.97
N LYS A 170 18.60 0.17 -5.62
CA LYS A 170 19.64 0.58 -6.59
C LYS A 170 19.80 -0.47 -7.70
N PRO A 171 19.60 -0.13 -8.98
CA PRO A 171 19.77 -1.09 -10.07
C PRO A 171 21.20 -1.65 -10.11
N GLY A 172 21.34 -2.97 -10.26
CA GLY A 172 22.63 -3.61 -10.57
C GLY A 172 23.47 -4.09 -9.39
N ARG A 173 22.94 -4.11 -8.15
CA ARG A 173 23.64 -4.73 -7.00
C ARG A 173 23.25 -6.17 -6.68
N GLY A 174 22.34 -6.78 -7.47
CA GLY A 174 21.93 -8.18 -7.31
C GLY A 174 21.27 -8.48 -5.96
N ASP A 175 20.55 -7.50 -5.41
CA ASP A 175 19.91 -7.62 -4.11
C ASP A 175 18.42 -7.96 -4.30
N SER A 176 18.07 -9.21 -3.99
CA SER A 176 16.76 -9.79 -4.25
C SER A 176 15.60 -9.02 -3.61
N ILE A 177 15.85 -8.28 -2.53
CA ILE A 177 14.83 -7.47 -1.87
C ILE A 177 14.50 -6.21 -2.68
N ASP A 178 15.53 -5.56 -3.22
CA ASP A 178 15.35 -4.35 -4.04
C ASP A 178 14.71 -4.71 -5.38
N ASP A 179 15.10 -5.85 -5.94
CA ASP A 179 14.52 -6.38 -7.16
C ASP A 179 13.03 -6.69 -6.96
N PHE A 180 12.68 -7.36 -5.84
CA PHE A 180 11.29 -7.62 -5.48
C PHE A 180 10.48 -6.32 -5.27
N ALA A 181 11.02 -5.32 -4.58
CA ALA A 181 10.32 -4.05 -4.38
C ALA A 181 9.98 -3.37 -5.73
N ARG A 182 10.94 -3.30 -6.66
CA ARG A 182 10.71 -2.71 -7.99
C ARG A 182 9.72 -3.53 -8.82
N GLU A 183 9.79 -4.86 -8.75
CA GLU A 183 8.84 -5.76 -9.40
C GLU A 183 7.42 -5.55 -8.87
N SER A 184 7.23 -5.50 -7.54
CA SER A 184 5.92 -5.27 -6.91
C SER A 184 5.32 -3.92 -7.28
N PHE A 185 6.16 -2.88 -7.38
CA PHE A 185 5.73 -1.57 -7.86
C PHE A 185 5.22 -1.61 -9.31
N ALA A 186 6.00 -2.24 -10.21
CA ALA A 186 5.58 -2.38 -11.59
C ALA A 186 4.28 -3.19 -11.71
N PHE A 187 4.15 -4.25 -10.91
CA PHE A 187 2.95 -5.07 -10.85
C PHE A 187 1.72 -4.26 -10.43
N ASP A 188 1.79 -3.47 -9.35
CA ASP A 188 0.65 -2.68 -8.90
C ASP A 188 0.20 -1.61 -9.91
N VAL A 189 1.15 -0.99 -10.62
CA VAL A 189 0.83 -0.01 -11.66
C VAL A 189 0.11 -0.69 -12.83
N LEU A 190 0.62 -1.84 -13.28
CA LEU A 190 -0.02 -2.61 -14.35
C LEU A 190 -1.36 -3.19 -13.92
N LEU A 191 -1.51 -3.58 -12.66
CA LEU A 191 -2.78 -4.05 -12.11
C LEU A 191 -3.82 -2.93 -12.07
N THR A 192 -3.38 -1.72 -11.72
CA THR A 192 -4.20 -0.50 -11.77
C THR A 192 -4.67 -0.21 -13.20
N LEU A 193 -3.79 -0.37 -14.20
CA LEU A 193 -4.14 -0.23 -15.61
C LEU A 193 -5.10 -1.33 -16.08
N ASP A 194 -4.89 -2.58 -15.66
CA ASP A 194 -5.71 -3.73 -16.05
C ASP A 194 -7.14 -3.60 -15.51
N ARG A 195 -7.29 -3.29 -14.23
CA ARG A 195 -8.60 -3.14 -13.56
C ARG A 195 -9.29 -1.82 -13.87
N GLY A 196 -8.52 -0.76 -14.10
CA GLY A 196 -9.00 0.61 -14.11
C GLY A 196 -9.37 1.10 -12.71
N VAL A 197 -9.45 2.42 -12.56
CA VAL A 197 -9.84 3.11 -11.32
C VAL A 197 -10.67 4.32 -11.68
N ASP A 198 -11.72 4.58 -10.92
CA ASP A 198 -12.51 5.81 -11.01
C ASP A 198 -12.74 6.31 -9.58
N ASP A 199 -12.01 7.36 -9.20
CA ASP A 199 -12.06 7.89 -7.83
C ASP A 199 -11.93 9.43 -7.81
N ASN A 200 -13.03 10.08 -7.43
CA ASN A 200 -13.13 11.53 -7.18
C ASN A 200 -12.55 12.41 -8.29
N GLY A 201 -12.89 12.13 -9.55
CA GLY A 201 -12.58 13.01 -10.69
C GLY A 201 -11.28 12.66 -11.43
N VAL A 202 -10.53 11.64 -10.99
CA VAL A 202 -9.43 11.06 -11.78
C VAL A 202 -9.78 9.63 -12.13
N GLN A 203 -9.53 9.28 -13.40
CA GLN A 203 -9.87 7.99 -13.96
C GLN A 203 -8.67 7.35 -14.66
N VAL A 204 -8.41 6.09 -14.33
CA VAL A 204 -7.60 5.18 -15.14
C VAL A 204 -8.57 4.28 -15.88
N LYS A 205 -8.63 4.41 -17.20
CA LYS A 205 -9.44 3.50 -18.02
C LYS A 205 -8.79 2.12 -18.01
N SER A 206 -9.59 1.08 -17.76
CA SER A 206 -9.14 -0.31 -17.84
C SER A 206 -8.56 -0.59 -19.24
N ARG A 207 -7.38 -1.20 -19.25
CA ARG A 207 -6.66 -1.65 -20.44
C ARG A 207 -6.05 -3.00 -20.12
N ALA A 208 -6.54 -4.03 -20.81
CA ALA A 208 -6.07 -5.40 -20.62
C ALA A 208 -4.55 -5.52 -20.75
N ILE A 209 -3.89 -6.02 -19.72
CA ILE A 209 -2.45 -6.28 -19.70
C ILE A 209 -2.19 -7.73 -20.12
N ALA A 210 -1.25 -7.92 -21.05
CA ALA A 210 -0.70 -9.23 -21.37
C ALA A 210 0.40 -9.56 -20.35
N TRP A 211 0.00 -10.09 -19.19
CA TRP A 211 0.85 -10.31 -18.03
C TRP A 211 2.08 -11.19 -18.34
N GLU A 212 1.91 -12.16 -19.23
CA GLU A 212 2.95 -13.04 -19.77
C GLU A 212 4.06 -12.31 -20.54
N ASP A 213 3.76 -11.14 -21.12
CA ASP A 213 4.74 -10.29 -21.80
C ASP A 213 5.43 -9.31 -20.82
N GLN A 214 4.87 -9.16 -19.61
CA GLN A 214 5.35 -8.20 -18.61
C GLN A 214 6.29 -8.84 -17.60
N PHE A 215 6.00 -10.07 -17.16
CA PHE A 215 6.72 -10.77 -16.10
C PHE A 215 6.93 -12.23 -16.48
N ASP A 216 8.01 -12.83 -15.97
CA ASP A 216 8.15 -14.29 -16.03
C ASP A 216 7.12 -14.98 -15.11
N VAL A 217 6.89 -16.27 -15.34
CA VAL A 217 5.87 -17.05 -14.61
C VAL A 217 6.16 -17.08 -13.10
N ASP A 218 7.43 -17.06 -12.72
CA ASP A 218 7.81 -17.13 -11.30
C ASP A 218 7.51 -15.81 -10.57
N ALA A 219 7.75 -14.67 -11.23
CA ALA A 219 7.33 -13.36 -10.78
C ALA A 219 5.81 -13.26 -10.71
N LEU A 220 5.08 -13.77 -11.70
CA LEU A 220 3.61 -13.76 -11.71
C LEU A 220 3.00 -14.52 -10.52
N VAL A 221 3.52 -15.73 -10.22
CA VAL A 221 3.11 -16.48 -9.02
C VAL A 221 3.49 -15.73 -7.75
N ARG A 222 4.71 -15.19 -7.67
CA ARG A 222 5.19 -14.43 -6.51
C ARG A 222 4.31 -13.20 -6.24
N GLN A 223 3.92 -12.49 -7.29
CA GLN A 223 3.09 -11.30 -7.23
C GLN A 223 1.59 -11.61 -7.05
N ARG A 224 1.20 -12.90 -7.01
CA ARG A 224 -0.21 -13.33 -6.95
C ARG A 224 -1.03 -12.74 -8.10
N ALA A 225 -0.46 -12.76 -9.31
CA ALA A 225 -1.08 -12.22 -10.49
C ALA A 225 -2.48 -12.82 -10.72
N PRO A 226 -3.52 -11.99 -10.91
CA PRO A 226 -4.85 -12.49 -11.23
C PRO A 226 -4.86 -12.98 -12.69
N PHE A 227 -5.06 -14.28 -12.91
CA PHE A 227 -5.26 -14.79 -14.26
C PHE A 227 -6.72 -15.22 -14.43
N VAL A 228 -7.46 -14.47 -15.24
CA VAL A 228 -8.62 -15.03 -15.96
C VAL A 228 -8.64 -14.47 -17.38
N ARG A 229 -7.95 -15.13 -18.32
CA ARG A 229 -8.28 -15.04 -19.75
C ARG A 229 -8.85 -16.38 -20.20
N LEU A 230 -10.15 -16.56 -20.00
CA LEU A 230 -10.93 -17.56 -20.72
C LEU A 230 -10.95 -17.18 -22.21
N ASP A 231 -9.94 -17.58 -22.97
CA ASP A 231 -10.03 -17.59 -24.43
C ASP A 231 -11.00 -18.71 -24.86
N LEU A 232 -12.30 -18.42 -24.77
CA LEU A 232 -13.37 -19.30 -25.22
C LEU A 232 -13.31 -19.60 -26.74
N LYS A 233 -12.39 -18.98 -27.49
CA LYS A 233 -12.14 -19.28 -28.92
C LYS A 233 -11.00 -20.27 -29.14
N ARG A 234 -10.10 -20.48 -28.18
CA ARG A 234 -8.95 -21.41 -28.33
C ARG A 234 -9.03 -22.70 -27.51
N GLY A 235 -9.93 -22.83 -26.54
CA GLY A 235 -10.31 -24.14 -26.00
C GLY A 235 -9.19 -24.95 -25.33
N THR A 236 -8.10 -24.33 -24.90
CA THR A 236 -7.02 -24.98 -24.16
C THR A 236 -6.54 -24.11 -23.01
N VAL A 237 -6.61 -24.63 -21.79
CA VAL A 237 -5.85 -24.14 -20.63
C VAL A 237 -4.50 -24.85 -20.71
N GLU A 238 -3.55 -24.27 -21.45
CA GLU A 238 -2.15 -24.68 -21.39
C GLU A 238 -1.50 -23.91 -20.24
N ALA A 239 -1.61 -24.47 -19.05
CA ALA A 239 -0.77 -24.06 -17.95
C ALA A 239 0.22 -25.21 -17.73
N ASP A 240 1.51 -24.96 -18.01
CA ASP A 240 2.63 -25.89 -17.89
C ASP A 240 2.85 -26.35 -16.43
N GLY A 241 1.88 -27.06 -15.86
CA GLY A 241 1.83 -27.48 -14.45
C GLY A 241 1.34 -26.43 -13.46
N TYR A 242 1.17 -25.16 -13.87
CA TYR A 242 0.62 -24.10 -13.02
C TYR A 242 -0.91 -24.17 -12.96
N GLY A 243 -1.52 -23.86 -11.81
CA GLY A 243 -2.97 -23.89 -11.61
C GLY A 243 -3.52 -22.48 -11.40
N ILE A 244 -4.77 -22.24 -11.79
CA ILE A 244 -5.52 -21.05 -11.33
C ILE A 244 -6.36 -21.50 -10.15
N ASP A 245 -6.22 -20.85 -8.99
CA ASP A 245 -7.14 -21.06 -7.88
C ASP A 245 -8.40 -20.22 -8.14
N VAL A 246 -9.54 -20.90 -8.18
CA VAL A 246 -10.83 -20.30 -8.53
C VAL A 246 -11.39 -19.47 -7.37
N LEU A 247 -10.93 -19.69 -6.14
CA LEU A 247 -11.40 -18.96 -4.96
C LEU A 247 -10.70 -17.62 -4.78
N ASP A 248 -9.40 -17.56 -5.08
CA ASP A 248 -8.62 -16.31 -4.99
C ASP A 248 -8.31 -15.68 -6.35
N GLU A 249 -8.68 -16.34 -7.44
CA GLU A 249 -8.47 -15.94 -8.84
C GLU A 249 -6.99 -15.71 -9.21
N THR A 250 -6.05 -16.35 -8.49
CA THR A 250 -4.61 -16.16 -8.71
C THR A 250 -3.90 -17.37 -9.31
N LEU A 251 -2.72 -17.14 -9.88
CA LEU A 251 -1.85 -18.22 -10.37
C LEU A 251 -1.10 -18.88 -9.21
N HIS A 252 -1.19 -20.21 -9.17
CA HIS A 252 -0.49 -21.06 -8.21
C HIS A 252 0.51 -21.98 -8.90
N ALA A 253 1.62 -22.18 -8.23
CA ALA A 253 2.64 -23.14 -8.60
C ALA A 253 2.15 -24.59 -8.55
N PRO A 254 2.69 -25.51 -9.39
CA PRO A 254 2.55 -26.94 -9.13
C PRO A 254 3.16 -27.31 -7.78
N ALA A 255 2.58 -28.29 -7.07
CA ALA A 255 3.06 -28.75 -5.77
C ALA A 255 4.53 -29.21 -5.74
N SER A 256 5.13 -29.49 -6.90
CA SER A 256 6.53 -29.90 -7.07
C SER A 256 7.49 -28.77 -7.46
N ALA A 257 7.00 -27.54 -7.68
CA ALA A 257 7.86 -26.43 -8.06
C ALA A 257 8.71 -25.98 -6.87
N LYS A 258 10.03 -26.08 -7.03
CA LYS A 258 10.99 -25.52 -6.07
C LYS A 258 11.13 -24.03 -6.34
N PHE A 259 10.26 -23.25 -5.73
CA PHE A 259 10.44 -21.81 -5.68
C PHE A 259 11.54 -21.46 -4.67
N ASP A 260 12.46 -20.58 -5.06
CA ASP A 260 13.27 -19.78 -4.12
C ASP A 260 12.40 -18.68 -3.50
N GLN A 261 11.25 -19.11 -2.97
CA GLN A 261 10.39 -18.33 -2.10
C GLN A 261 10.80 -18.73 -0.70
N SER A 262 11.56 -17.89 -0.01
CA SER A 262 11.50 -17.94 1.45
C SER A 262 10.07 -17.54 1.81
N LYS A 263 9.17 -18.52 1.98
CA LYS A 263 7.91 -18.28 2.68
C LYS A 263 8.26 -18.00 4.15
N SER A 264 7.42 -17.21 4.80
CA SER A 264 7.53 -17.06 6.24
C SER A 264 7.31 -18.42 6.93
N THR A 265 8.09 -18.68 7.99
CA THR A 265 7.87 -19.84 8.87
C THR A 265 6.84 -19.57 9.95
N ASP A 266 6.55 -18.28 10.20
CA ASP A 266 5.67 -17.84 11.28
C ASP A 266 4.23 -17.70 10.77
N TYR A 267 4.08 -17.19 9.55
CA TYR A 267 2.81 -17.09 8.83
C TYR A 267 2.98 -17.54 7.37
N ALA A 268 2.74 -18.83 7.10
CA ALA A 268 3.05 -19.48 5.83
C ALA A 268 2.57 -18.76 4.55
N PRO A 269 1.41 -18.06 4.52
CA PRO A 269 1.01 -17.30 3.34
C PRO A 269 1.93 -16.11 3.00
N ALA A 270 2.64 -15.55 3.97
CA ALA A 270 3.50 -14.39 3.75
C ALA A 270 4.80 -14.75 3.01
N LEU A 271 5.24 -13.82 2.17
CA LEU A 271 6.59 -13.80 1.62
C LEU A 271 7.58 -13.38 2.71
N TRP A 272 8.80 -13.92 2.71
CA TRP A 272 9.85 -13.51 3.64
C TRP A 272 10.85 -12.60 2.95
N VAL A 273 11.06 -11.42 3.53
CA VAL A 273 12.00 -10.39 3.05
C VAL A 273 12.69 -9.76 4.26
N THR A 274 13.87 -10.22 4.62
CA THR A 274 14.47 -9.83 5.92
C THR A 274 14.79 -8.34 6.02
N SER A 275 14.40 -7.71 7.13
CA SER A 275 14.97 -6.46 7.62
C SER A 275 16.14 -6.77 8.56
N PRO A 276 17.24 -5.98 8.55
CA PRO A 276 18.34 -6.13 9.51
C PRO A 276 18.06 -5.45 10.86
N TYR A 277 16.97 -4.70 10.99
CA TYR A 277 16.69 -3.89 12.18
C TYR A 277 15.76 -4.63 13.13
N TYR A 278 16.32 -5.36 14.09
CA TYR A 278 15.57 -6.04 15.14
C TYR A 278 16.50 -6.33 16.32
N HIS A 279 15.91 -6.69 17.45
CA HIS A 279 16.64 -7.24 18.59
C HIS A 279 15.99 -8.53 19.11
N SER A 280 16.70 -9.21 20.03
CA SER A 280 16.17 -10.38 20.71
C SER A 280 14.91 -10.01 21.49
N ARG A 281 13.87 -10.83 21.36
CA ARG A 281 12.64 -10.70 22.14
C ARG A 281 12.76 -11.51 23.42
N GLY A 282 12.60 -10.85 24.57
CA GLY A 282 12.73 -11.49 25.89
C GLY A 282 11.40 -11.88 26.55
N VAL A 283 10.28 -11.49 25.95
CA VAL A 283 8.93 -11.66 26.54
C VAL A 283 7.95 -12.18 25.49
N ALA A 284 6.82 -12.72 25.95
CA ALA A 284 5.75 -13.15 25.05
C ALA A 284 5.11 -11.94 24.35
N THR A 285 4.74 -12.13 23.09
CA THR A 285 3.87 -11.18 22.39
C THR A 285 2.49 -11.19 23.02
N THR A 286 2.00 -10.02 23.43
CA THR A 286 0.68 -9.85 24.07
C THR A 286 -0.20 -8.83 23.35
N ALA A 287 0.37 -8.07 22.42
CA ALA A 287 -0.35 -7.03 21.68
C ALA A 287 0.11 -6.95 20.21
N VAL A 288 -0.71 -6.27 19.41
CA VAL A 288 -0.44 -5.97 18.00
C VAL A 288 -0.52 -4.46 17.84
N ALA A 289 0.50 -3.88 17.22
CA ALA A 289 0.48 -2.49 16.78
C ALA A 289 0.12 -2.48 15.30
N ILE A 290 -0.97 -1.79 14.96
CA ILE A 290 -1.43 -1.63 13.58
C ILE A 290 -1.08 -0.22 13.15
N HIS A 291 -0.25 -0.14 12.13
CA HIS A 291 0.29 1.09 11.56
C HIS A 291 -0.18 1.26 10.11
N THR A 292 -0.08 2.49 9.62
CA THR A 292 -0.18 2.79 8.19
C THR A 292 1.21 3.21 7.71
N MET A 293 1.66 2.63 6.59
CA MET A 293 3.00 2.82 6.04
C MET A 293 3.38 4.28 5.69
N GLN A 294 2.38 5.16 5.57
CA GLN A 294 2.53 6.49 4.98
C GLN A 294 3.28 6.44 3.64
N GLY A 295 2.95 5.45 2.80
CA GLY A 295 3.65 5.13 1.57
C GLY A 295 3.11 3.88 0.89
N SER A 296 3.76 3.50 -0.21
CA SER A 296 3.42 2.31 -1.00
C SER A 296 4.06 1.06 -0.42
N TYR A 297 3.44 -0.10 -0.67
CA TYR A 297 3.94 -1.42 -0.24
C TYR A 297 5.40 -1.66 -0.64
N ALA A 298 5.70 -1.45 -1.92
CA ALA A 298 7.05 -1.57 -2.48
C ALA A 298 8.05 -0.58 -1.84
N GLY A 299 7.64 0.67 -1.62
CA GLY A 299 8.47 1.68 -0.97
C GLY A 299 8.84 1.28 0.46
N SER A 300 7.88 0.76 1.22
CA SER A 300 8.09 0.30 2.61
C SER A 300 9.01 -0.91 2.70
N ILE A 301 8.89 -1.88 1.79
CA ILE A 301 9.83 -3.00 1.70
C ILE A 301 11.27 -2.48 1.52
N SER A 302 11.47 -1.56 0.57
CA SER A 302 12.79 -0.98 0.34
C SER A 302 13.28 -0.15 1.54
N TRP A 303 12.38 0.57 2.22
CA TRP A 303 12.71 1.40 3.38
C TRP A 303 13.15 0.58 4.58
N PHE A 304 12.36 -0.40 4.99
CA PHE A 304 12.66 -1.23 6.17
C PHE A 304 13.83 -2.17 5.98
N LYS A 305 14.24 -2.38 4.73
CA LYS A 305 15.50 -3.04 4.41
C LYS A 305 16.72 -2.16 4.72
N SER A 306 16.66 -0.87 4.40
CA SER A 306 17.80 0.04 4.52
C SER A 306 17.34 1.48 4.73
N ASN A 307 17.31 1.93 5.99
CA ASN A 307 16.99 3.30 6.36
C ASN A 307 17.97 3.81 7.43
N PRO A 308 18.20 5.13 7.54
CA PRO A 308 19.13 5.69 8.51
C PRO A 308 18.61 5.66 9.96
N TYR A 309 17.34 5.29 10.18
CA TYR A 309 16.67 5.33 11.48
C TYR A 309 16.60 3.96 12.16
N SER A 310 17.06 2.91 11.48
CA SER A 310 16.98 1.52 11.95
C SER A 310 15.56 1.10 12.34
N VAL A 311 14.55 1.53 11.59
CA VAL A 311 13.14 1.14 11.79
C VAL A 311 12.75 -0.05 10.91
N SER A 312 11.78 -0.85 11.39
CA SER A 312 11.28 -2.05 10.71
C SER A 312 9.93 -2.49 11.29
N ALA A 313 9.19 -3.32 10.54
CA ALA A 313 7.96 -3.96 11.00
C ALA A 313 8.02 -5.50 10.82
N HIS A 314 7.09 -6.22 11.44
CA HIS A 314 6.99 -7.67 11.26
C HIS A 314 6.29 -7.99 9.95
N TYR A 315 5.15 -7.34 9.68
CA TYR A 315 4.32 -7.64 8.51
C TYR A 315 3.93 -6.38 7.74
N LEU A 316 4.02 -6.45 6.42
CA LEU A 316 3.53 -5.44 5.48
C LEU A 316 2.38 -6.02 4.67
N ILE A 317 1.30 -5.24 4.49
CA ILE A 317 0.11 -5.66 3.76
C ILE A 317 -0.14 -4.72 2.58
N ARG A 318 -0.15 -5.27 1.37
CA ARG A 318 -0.44 -4.58 0.12
C ARG A 318 -1.93 -4.30 -0.02
N SER A 319 -2.33 -3.08 -0.37
CA SER A 319 -3.75 -2.72 -0.39
C SER A 319 -4.48 -3.20 -1.64
N SER A 320 -3.78 -3.47 -2.73
CA SER A 320 -4.36 -3.83 -4.03
C SER A 320 -4.96 -5.25 -4.08
N ASP A 321 -4.42 -6.16 -3.26
CA ASP A 321 -4.75 -7.59 -3.27
C ASP A 321 -4.52 -8.34 -1.94
N GLY A 322 -4.08 -7.63 -0.89
CA GLY A 322 -3.79 -8.22 0.41
C GLY A 322 -2.50 -9.07 0.48
N GLN A 323 -1.58 -8.97 -0.48
CA GLN A 323 -0.29 -9.66 -0.38
C GLN A 323 0.46 -9.25 0.90
N ILE A 324 0.98 -10.26 1.62
CA ILE A 324 1.66 -10.07 2.91
C ILE A 324 3.15 -10.39 2.76
N THR A 325 4.00 -9.48 3.22
CA THR A 325 5.46 -9.71 3.36
C THR A 325 5.83 -9.63 4.84
N GLN A 326 6.46 -10.67 5.36
CA GLN A 326 7.08 -10.68 6.68
C GLN A 326 8.55 -10.24 6.57
N MET A 327 8.96 -9.26 7.40
CA MET A 327 10.32 -8.74 7.39
C MET A 327 11.14 -9.02 8.65
N VAL A 328 10.49 -9.25 9.79
CA VAL A 328 11.13 -9.65 11.05
C VAL A 328 10.39 -10.86 11.62
N ARG A 329 11.13 -11.84 12.12
CA ARG A 329 10.54 -13.04 12.76
C ARG A 329 9.76 -12.64 14.00
N GLU A 330 8.66 -13.33 14.29
CA GLU A 330 7.86 -13.06 15.50
C GLU A 330 8.66 -13.33 16.78
N SER A 331 9.65 -14.24 16.72
CA SER A 331 10.59 -14.51 17.81
C SER A 331 11.58 -13.36 18.10
N SER A 332 11.62 -12.35 17.23
CA SER A 332 12.45 -11.16 17.36
C SER A 332 11.54 -9.93 17.52
N ALA A 333 12.08 -8.86 18.09
CA ALA A 333 11.37 -7.59 18.22
C ALA A 333 11.81 -6.65 17.09
N ALA A 334 10.89 -6.33 16.19
CA ALA A 334 11.07 -5.28 15.18
C ALA A 334 11.12 -3.88 15.83
N HIS A 335 11.68 -2.91 15.13
CA HIS A 335 11.82 -1.54 15.60
C HIS A 335 10.72 -0.63 15.03
N HIS A 336 9.52 -0.66 15.60
CA HIS A 336 8.34 0.07 15.08
C HIS A 336 7.61 0.96 16.10
N VAL A 337 7.74 0.72 17.41
CA VAL A 337 6.97 1.41 18.45
C VAL A 337 7.81 1.74 19.70
N GLY A 338 9.14 1.74 19.56
CA GLY A 338 10.07 2.11 20.64
C GLY A 338 10.02 1.15 21.84
N ASN A 339 9.58 1.65 23.00
CA ASN A 339 9.57 0.88 24.25
C ASN A 339 8.68 -0.37 24.18
N GLU A 340 7.69 -0.37 23.29
CA GLU A 340 6.69 -1.43 23.20
C GLU A 340 7.06 -2.56 22.23
N ASN A 341 8.22 -2.45 21.55
CA ASN A 341 8.71 -3.45 20.59
C ASN A 341 8.73 -4.87 21.17
N ASN A 342 9.07 -5.01 22.45
CA ASN A 342 9.32 -6.31 23.10
C ASN A 342 8.08 -7.21 23.23
N TYR A 343 6.87 -6.64 23.33
CA TYR A 343 5.65 -7.43 23.51
C TYR A 343 4.61 -7.19 22.40
N THR A 344 4.95 -6.40 21.39
CA THR A 344 4.09 -6.13 20.24
C THR A 344 4.58 -6.80 18.95
N LEU A 345 3.62 -7.12 18.08
CA LEU A 345 3.84 -7.34 16.66
C LEU A 345 3.42 -6.09 15.89
N GLY A 346 4.35 -5.46 15.18
CA GLY A 346 4.07 -4.39 14.21
C GLY A 346 3.54 -4.92 12.88
N ILE A 347 2.35 -4.48 12.50
CA ILE A 347 1.71 -4.72 11.21
C ILE A 347 1.49 -3.38 10.52
N GLU A 348 1.94 -3.26 9.28
CA GLU A 348 1.81 -2.07 8.46
C GLU A 348 0.82 -2.32 7.31
N HIS A 349 -0.19 -1.47 7.19
CA HIS A 349 -1.07 -1.43 6.03
C HIS A 349 -0.60 -0.37 5.04
N GLU A 350 -0.51 -0.72 3.76
CA GLU A 350 -0.26 0.25 2.70
C GLU A 350 -1.36 1.32 2.69
N GLY A 351 -0.94 2.59 2.68
CA GLY A 351 -1.86 3.73 2.69
C GLY A 351 -1.17 5.02 3.08
N LEU A 352 -1.95 6.11 3.08
CA LEU A 352 -1.50 7.44 3.47
C LEU A 352 -2.36 7.96 4.61
N CYS A 353 -1.75 8.61 5.61
CA CYS A 353 -2.45 9.16 6.78
C CYS A 353 -3.49 10.25 6.45
N GLN A 354 -3.55 10.73 5.20
CA GLN A 354 -4.62 11.60 4.70
C GLN A 354 -5.91 10.82 4.34
N GLN A 355 -5.87 9.49 4.42
CA GLN A 355 -6.95 8.55 4.17
C GLN A 355 -7.21 7.64 5.40
N CYS A 356 -6.54 7.91 6.53
CA CYS A 356 -6.66 7.08 7.73
C CYS A 356 -7.80 7.55 8.63
N VAL A 357 -8.70 6.63 8.92
CA VAL A 357 -9.60 6.70 10.07
C VAL A 357 -8.93 5.90 11.19
N VAL A 358 -8.49 6.57 12.26
CA VAL A 358 -8.03 5.88 13.47
C VAL A 358 -9.24 5.63 14.38
N VAL A 359 -9.51 4.36 14.67
CA VAL A 359 -10.52 3.95 15.66
C VAL A 359 -9.79 3.57 16.95
N HIS A 360 -9.72 4.48 17.92
CA HIS A 360 -9.41 4.13 19.30
C HIS A 360 -10.72 3.83 20.04
N HIS A 361 -10.68 2.93 21.03
CA HIS A 361 -11.80 2.53 21.90
C HIS A 361 -12.87 3.63 22.09
N GLY A 362 -13.89 3.62 21.23
CA GLY A 362 -15.02 4.55 21.28
C GLY A 362 -14.71 6.04 21.07
N HIS A 363 -13.50 6.43 20.67
CA HIS A 363 -13.12 7.82 20.41
C HIS A 363 -12.36 7.94 19.09
N VAL A 364 -12.94 8.68 18.14
CA VAL A 364 -12.31 8.99 16.85
C VAL A 364 -11.47 10.27 17.01
N GLN A 365 -10.17 10.14 17.25
CA GLN A 365 -9.25 11.28 17.23
C GLN A 365 -8.46 11.35 15.91
N ARG A 366 -8.35 12.57 15.39
CA ARG A 366 -7.49 12.93 14.25
C ARG A 366 -6.03 12.85 14.72
N LEU A 367 -5.15 12.16 14.00
CA LEU A 367 -3.75 12.58 13.94
C LEU A 367 -3.65 13.61 12.82
N GLY A 368 -3.86 14.88 13.19
CA GLY A 368 -3.22 15.95 12.43
C GLY A 368 -1.72 15.77 12.59
N SER A 369 -0.92 16.30 11.68
CA SER A 369 0.55 16.23 11.65
C SER A 369 1.29 16.82 12.88
N THR A 370 0.65 16.91 14.05
CA THR A 370 1.14 17.54 15.27
C THR A 370 0.80 16.83 16.56
N ASP A 371 0.10 15.68 16.58
CA ASP A 371 -0.22 15.00 17.86
C ASP A 371 0.57 13.70 18.08
N ALA A 372 1.89 13.83 18.06
CA ALA A 372 2.85 12.80 18.50
C ALA A 372 2.96 12.72 20.04
N SER A 373 1.99 13.24 20.79
CA SER A 373 2.08 13.36 22.26
C SER A 373 1.53 12.15 23.03
N LEU A 374 0.97 11.14 22.35
CA LEU A 374 0.37 9.96 22.97
C LEU A 374 1.27 8.70 23.00
N LEU A 375 2.54 8.82 22.64
CA LEU A 375 3.55 7.73 22.72
C LEU A 375 4.60 7.99 23.82
N GLN A 376 4.15 8.20 25.07
CA GLN A 376 5.04 8.20 26.25
C GLN A 376 5.04 6.85 26.96
#